data_AF-A0A9D4IZS4-F1
#
_entry.id   AF-A0A9D4IZS4-F1
#
_cell.length_a   1.000
_cell.length_b   1.000
_cell.length_c   1.000
_cell.angle_alpha   90.00
_cell.angle_beta   90.00
_cell.angle_gamma   90.00
#
_symmetry.space_group_name_H-M   'P 1'
#
loop_
_entity.id
_entity.type
_entity.pdbx_description
1 polymer ?
#
loop_
_entity_poly.entity_id
_entity_poly.type
_entity_poly.pdbx_seq_one_letter_code
_entity_poly.pdbx_strand_id
1 'polypeptide(L)'
;MTNAFRASKEQQMLVCRAAIQFGVQTTSLRQRVRGRVDAEVMSSGLSLVMSQEEEAMFVNHLRFIDSVRYGYARMEVVTMASEYAACLHTRDNQNIK
;
A
#
# COMPACT_ATOMS: atom_id res chain seq x y z
N MET A 1 20.25 -3.18 4.12
CA MET A 1 19.20 -4.07 4.70
C MET A 1 19.59 -5.55 4.62
N THR A 2 19.98 -6.06 3.45
CA THR A 2 20.33 -7.48 3.21
C THR A 2 21.41 -8.02 4.15
N ASN A 3 22.45 -7.22 4.43
CA ASN A 3 23.53 -7.61 5.34
C ASN A 3 23.08 -7.79 6.81
N ALA A 4 22.11 -7.00 7.27
CA ALA A 4 21.58 -7.07 8.64
C ALA A 4 20.66 -8.29 8.84
N PHE A 5 19.85 -8.59 7.82
CA PHE A 5 19.01 -9.79 7.81
C PHE A 5 19.86 -11.06 7.79
N ARG A 6 20.88 -11.08 6.92
CA ARG A 6 21.85 -12.18 6.82
C ARG A 6 22.57 -12.43 8.15
N ALA A 7 23.09 -11.38 8.78
CA ALA A 7 23.77 -11.50 10.06
C ALA A 7 22.85 -11.99 11.19
N SER A 8 21.57 -11.61 11.18
CA SER A 8 20.63 -12.07 12.20
C SER A 8 20.10 -13.49 11.95
N LYS A 9 19.89 -13.88 10.69
CA LYS A 9 19.29 -15.18 10.33
C LYS A 9 20.34 -16.28 10.13
N GLU A 10 21.47 -15.98 9.49
CA GLU A 10 22.52 -16.96 9.17
C GLU A 10 23.62 -17.00 10.23
N GLN A 11 24.01 -15.85 10.80
CA GLN A 11 25.08 -15.78 11.80
C GLN A 11 24.58 -15.80 13.25
N GLN A 12 23.28 -16.06 13.46
CA GLN A 12 22.59 -16.08 14.76
C GLN A 12 22.82 -14.84 15.65
N MET A 13 23.13 -13.69 15.06
CA MET A 13 23.30 -12.46 15.82
C MET A 13 21.94 -11.95 16.34
N LEU A 14 21.91 -11.50 17.60
CA LEU A 14 20.74 -10.86 18.20
C LEU A 14 20.27 -9.69 17.31
N VAL A 15 18.97 -9.68 16.98
CA VAL A 15 18.33 -8.68 16.10
C VAL A 15 18.67 -7.25 16.52
N CYS A 16 18.73 -6.97 17.83
CA CYS A 16 19.08 -5.64 18.35
C CYS A 16 20.52 -5.24 18.03
N ARG A 17 21.48 -6.18 18.13
CA ARG A 17 22.89 -5.92 17.77
C ARG A 17 23.04 -5.71 16.26
N ALA A 18 22.40 -6.55 15.46
CA ALA A 18 22.39 -6.41 14.01
C ALA A 18 21.78 -5.07 13.58
N ALA A 19 20.68 -4.66 14.20
CA ALA A 19 20.02 -3.40 13.90
C ALA A 19 20.89 -2.17 14.19
N ILE A 20 21.59 -2.16 15.33
CA ILE A 20 22.52 -1.09 15.70
C ILE A 20 23.72 -1.07 14.77
N GLN A 21 24.34 -2.24 14.52
CA GLN A 21 25.56 -2.36 13.71
C GLN A 21 25.35 -1.93 12.26
N PHE A 22 24.16 -2.19 11.69
CA PHE A 22 23.86 -1.88 10.30
C PHE A 22 22.93 -0.67 10.11
N GLY A 23 22.63 0.07 11.20
CA GLY A 23 21.83 1.30 11.14
C GLY A 23 20.39 1.11 10.64
N VAL A 24 19.75 0.00 11.01
CA VAL A 24 18.38 -0.34 10.55
C VAL A 24 17.40 -0.44 11.72
N GLN A 25 16.14 -0.07 11.49
CA GLN A 25 15.13 -0.12 12.54
C GLN A 25 14.92 -1.56 13.04
N THR A 26 15.03 -1.74 14.35
CA THR A 26 14.88 -3.05 15.03
C THR A 26 13.53 -3.70 14.75
N THR A 27 12.45 -2.91 14.68
CA THR A 27 11.08 -3.36 14.36
C THR A 27 11.01 -3.93 12.95
N SER A 28 11.56 -3.20 11.97
CA SER A 28 11.60 -3.55 10.55
C SER A 28 12.45 -4.79 10.28
N LEU A 29 13.59 -4.93 10.97
CA LEU A 29 14.45 -6.12 10.89
C LEU A 29 13.77 -7.34 11.54
N ARG A 30 13.12 -7.16 12.70
CA ARG A 30 12.39 -8.22 13.41
C ARG A 30 11.23 -8.78 12.59
N GLN A 31 10.46 -7.93 11.92
CA GLN A 31 9.36 -8.38 11.07
C GLN A 31 9.85 -9.22 9.89
N ARG A 32 11.00 -8.86 9.30
CA ARG A 32 11.64 -9.64 8.23
C ARG A 32 12.22 -10.96 8.72
N VAL A 33 12.93 -10.98 9.86
CA VAL A 33 13.47 -12.23 10.45
C VAL A 33 12.34 -13.22 10.78
N ARG A 34 11.17 -12.72 11.19
CA ARG A 34 9.96 -13.53 11.45
C ARG A 34 9.19 -13.94 10.18
N GLY A 35 9.67 -13.58 8.99
CA GLY A 35 9.02 -13.92 7.71
C GLY A 35 7.70 -13.19 7.45
N ARG A 36 7.39 -12.12 8.18
CA ARG A 36 6.15 -11.33 7.96
C ARG A 36 6.27 -10.36 6.79
N VAL A 37 7.50 -10.03 6.39
CA VAL A 37 7.82 -9.12 5.29
C VAL A 37 8.98 -9.76 4.54
N ASP A 38 8.86 -9.86 3.22
CA ASP A 38 9.93 -10.40 2.40
C ASP A 38 11.23 -9.59 2.57
N ALA A 39 12.36 -10.29 2.62
CA ALA A 39 13.66 -9.68 2.88
C ALA A 39 14.08 -8.71 1.77
N GLU A 40 13.62 -8.96 0.54
CA GLU A 40 13.94 -8.18 -0.66
C GLU A 40 12.85 -7.16 -1.03
N VAL A 41 11.65 -7.33 -0.48
CA VAL A 41 10.54 -6.41 -0.76
C VAL A 41 10.66 -5.20 0.17
N MET A 42 11.16 -4.10 -0.40
CA MET A 42 10.84 -2.77 0.09
C MET A 42 9.33 -2.63 -0.09
N SER A 43 8.56 -2.46 0.99
CA SER A 43 7.10 -2.32 0.87
C SER A 43 6.82 -1.17 -0.09
N SER A 44 6.35 -1.50 -1.28
CA SER A 44 6.00 -0.57 -2.34
C SER A 44 4.75 0.18 -1.90
N GLY A 45 4.94 1.28 -1.17
CA GLY A 45 3.86 2.19 -0.78
C GLY A 45 2.68 1.54 -0.05
N LEU A 46 1.64 2.34 0.16
CA LEU A 46 0.32 1.81 0.51
C LEU A 46 -0.25 1.11 -0.72
N SER A 47 -1.04 0.04 -0.51
CA SER A 47 -1.80 -0.58 -1.60
C SER A 47 -2.67 0.46 -2.28
N LEU A 48 -2.70 0.44 -3.61
CA LEU A 48 -3.59 1.29 -4.38
C LEU A 48 -5.04 0.97 -4.03
N VAL A 49 -5.86 2.02 -3.94
CA VAL A 49 -7.28 1.93 -3.58
C VAL A 49 -8.14 1.50 -4.78
N MET A 50 -7.64 1.75 -5.99
CA MET A 50 -8.27 1.42 -7.27
C MET A 50 -7.24 0.81 -8.22
N SER A 51 -7.69 -0.02 -9.15
CA SER A 51 -6.90 -0.37 -10.33
C SER A 51 -6.76 0.82 -11.28
N GLN A 52 -5.84 0.71 -12.24
CA GLN A 52 -5.65 1.75 -13.25
C GLN A 52 -6.91 1.96 -14.11
N GLU A 53 -7.63 0.88 -14.41
CA GLU A 53 -8.88 0.93 -15.18
C GLU A 53 -9.99 1.63 -14.40
N GLU A 54 -10.14 1.30 -13.11
CA GLU A 54 -11.13 1.91 -12.21
C GLU A 54 -10.86 3.41 -12.03
N GLU A 55 -9.59 3.79 -11.85
CA GLU A 55 -9.19 5.18 -11.77
C GLU A 55 -9.52 5.93 -13.07
N ALA A 56 -9.28 5.33 -14.24
CA ALA A 56 -9.62 5.94 -15.52
C ALA A 56 -11.13 6.18 -15.66
N MET A 57 -11.97 5.26 -15.18
CA MET A 57 -13.43 5.45 -15.16
C MET A 57 -13.83 6.62 -14.24
N PHE A 58 -13.25 6.68 -13.04
CA PHE A 58 -13.52 7.76 -12.09
C PHE A 58 -13.09 9.14 -12.64
N VAL A 59 -11.91 9.23 -13.24
CA VAL A 59 -11.42 10.47 -13.86
C VAL A 59 -12.30 10.91 -15.03
N ASN A 60 -12.79 9.97 -15.85
CA ASN A 60 -13.72 10.30 -16.93
C ASN A 60 -15.05 10.86 -16.39
N HIS A 61 -15.55 10.33 -15.26
CA HIS A 61 -16.71 10.89 -14.59
C HIS A 61 -16.45 12.33 -14.11
N LEU A 62 -15.31 12.59 -13.48
CA LEU A 62 -14.94 13.95 -13.04
C LEU A 62 -14.88 14.94 -14.22
N ARG A 63 -14.30 14.52 -15.35
CA ARG A 63 -14.25 15.33 -16.58
C ARG A 63 -15.65 15.62 -17.14
N PHE A 64 -16.55 14.63 -17.09
CA PHE A 64 -17.93 14.83 -17.50
C PHE A 64 -18.63 15.87 -16.63
N ILE A 65 -18.49 15.78 -15.31
CA ILE A 65 -19.14 16.71 -14.39
C ILE A 65 -18.57 18.14 -14.52
N ASP A 66 -17.26 18.27 -14.71
CA ASP A 66 -16.61 19.55 -15.00
C ASP A 66 -17.14 20.19 -16.29
N SER A 67 -17.45 19.38 -17.32
CA SER A 67 -18.06 19.86 -18.58
C SER A 67 -19.45 20.49 -18.39
N VAL A 68 -20.17 20.09 -17.34
CA VAL A 68 -21.48 20.65 -16.95
C VAL A 68 -21.31 21.85 -16.01
N ARG A 69 -20.07 22.34 -15.83
CA ARG A 69 -19.67 23.44 -14.93
C ARG A 69 -19.99 23.20 -13.47
N TYR A 70 -20.03 21.95 -13.05
CA TYR A 70 -20.11 21.58 -11.66
C TYR A 70 -18.70 21.26 -11.15
N GLY A 71 -18.20 22.10 -10.25
CA GLY A 71 -16.86 21.92 -9.66
C GLY A 71 -16.95 21.16 -8.35
N TYR A 72 -15.96 20.31 -8.08
CA TYR A 72 -15.78 19.66 -6.79
C TYR A 72 -14.63 20.31 -6.02
N ALA A 73 -14.82 20.48 -4.72
CA ALA A 73 -13.71 20.71 -3.82
C ALA A 73 -12.83 19.46 -3.75
N ARG A 74 -11.52 19.66 -3.52
CA ARG A 74 -10.55 18.55 -3.41
C ARG A 74 -10.98 17.48 -2.41
N MET A 75 -11.57 17.89 -1.28
CA MET A 75 -12.03 16.94 -0.26
C MET A 75 -13.21 16.08 -0.75
N GLU A 76 -14.11 16.66 -1.54
CA GLU A 76 -15.25 15.93 -2.11
C GLU A 76 -14.77 14.86 -3.10
N VAL A 77 -13.77 15.20 -3.93
CA VAL A 77 -13.16 14.23 -4.84
C VAL A 77 -12.53 13.06 -4.09
N VAL A 78 -11.83 13.32 -2.99
CA VAL A 78 -11.20 12.26 -2.17
C VAL A 78 -12.26 11.36 -1.52
N THR A 79 -13.34 11.93 -1.00
CA THR A 79 -14.45 11.17 -0.42
C THR A 79 -15.13 10.30 -1.48
N MET A 80 -15.48 10.90 -2.63
CA MET A 80 -16.12 10.17 -3.73
C MET A 80 -15.24 9.04 -4.27
N ALA A 81 -13.92 9.26 -4.39
CA ALA A 81 -12.98 8.23 -4.80
C ALA A 81 -13.00 7.04 -3.81
N SER A 82 -12.98 7.33 -2.52
CA SER A 82 -13.00 6.30 -1.47
C SER A 82 -14.31 5.51 -1.48
N GLU A 83 -15.44 6.19 -1.62
CA GLU A 83 -16.77 5.56 -1.72
C GLU A 83 -16.93 4.74 -3.01
N TYR A 84 -16.43 5.25 -4.13
CA TYR A 84 -16.45 4.57 -5.43
C TYR A 84 -15.68 3.25 -5.36
N ALA A 85 -14.46 3.27 -4.82
CA ALA A 85 -13.68 2.05 -4.61
C ALA A 85 -14.40 1.06 -3.69
N ALA A 86 -14.98 1.53 -2.57
CA ALA A 86 -15.75 0.68 -1.68
C ALA A 86 -16.96 0.02 -2.38
N CYS A 87 -17.66 0.76 -3.26
CA CYS A 87 -18.78 0.24 -4.04
C CYS A 87 -18.37 -0.82 -5.08
N LEU A 88 -17.20 -0.67 -5.70
CA LEU A 88 -16.68 -1.66 -6.65
C LEU A 88 -16.32 -2.96 -5.95
N HIS A 89 -15.53 -2.87 -4.88
CA HIS A 89 -15.08 -4.04 -4.11
C HIS A 89 -16.22 -4.74 -3.35
N THR A 90 -17.32 -4.04 -3.05
CA THR A 90 -18.53 -4.68 -2.48
C THR A 90 -19.38 -5.38 -3.53
N ARG A 91 -19.41 -4.90 -4.78
CA ARG A 91 -20.12 -5.54 -5.89
C ARG A 91 -19.44 -6.83 -6.36
N ASP A 92 -18.12 -6.85 -6.42
CA ASP A 92 -17.38 -8.06 -6.81
C ASP A 92 -17.58 -9.21 -5.81
N ASN A 93 -17.73 -8.89 -4.53
CA ASN A 93 -18.07 -9.88 -3.50
C ASN A 93 -19.53 -10.39 -3.58
N GLN A 94 -20.44 -9.66 -4.24
CA GLN A 94 -21.84 -10.08 -4.41
C GLN A 94 -22.08 -10.91 -5.68
N ASN A 95 -21.21 -10.79 -6.68
CA ASN A 95 -21.30 -11.53 -7.96
C ASN A 95 -20.66 -12.93 -7.90
N ILE A 96 -20.12 -13.34 -6.74
CA ILE A 96 -19.69 -14.70 -6.46
C ILE A 96 -20.82 -15.41 -5.72
N LYS A 97 -21.87 -15.81 -6.45
CA LYS A 97 -22.91 -16.75 -6.00
C LYS A 97 -23.35 -17.64 -7.15
#